data_AF-A0A511RJC5-F1
#
_entry.id   AF-A0A511RJC5-F1
#
_cell.length_a   1.000
_cell.length_b   1.000
_cell.length_c   1.000
_cell.angle_alpha   90.00
_cell.angle_beta   90.00
_cell.angle_gamma   90.00
#
_symmetry.space_group_name_H-M   'P 1'
#
loop_
_entity.id
_entity.type
_entity.pdbx_description
1 polymer ?
#
loop_
_entity_poly.entity_id
_entity_poly.type
_entity_poly.pdbx_seq_one_letter_code
_entity_poly.pdbx_strand_id
1 'polypeptide(L)'
;MNVRTHMSMLFHLDKCIGCHTCSVACKNLWTDREGTEYMWWNNVETRPGTGYPTGWEDQQFYQGGWRYDGRGGLSLRLHNKTQGLTRLFFNPALPDLKDYYEPFTFRYGDLFTAPEGDDQPTARPVSMITGEPMEIETGPNWDDDLSGSDVYARNDPSLEGLSEQVRAQLEEIEGVVFNYLPRICNHCLNPACVAACPSGAIYKRGEDGVVLVNENKCKAWRMCVAACPYKKVYYNWSTGKSEKCILCFPRLETGQAPACAHSCVGRIRYMGVLLYDADRIPEAAMVDDHDLVETQLEAILDPFDPEVIAAAKKNGVTDDWIKAAQDSPVYKFVKEWRLALPLHPEFRTMAMMFYIPPLSPVMSVVEDRALNLALDTSGPEFELFADLTKARLPVRYLANLFSAGNEGIIEGVLKRLLAVRIFKRAESVDGGLNDATRAALDEVGLTPETAEAIYRLTTQPTLDERFVIPPYHREASIEAWNDPLERKGQEGFGYIQPPVRGE
;
A
#
# COMPACT_ATOMS: atom_id res chain seq x y z
N MET A 1 4.22 28.05 -5.12
CA MET A 1 4.64 26.69 -4.74
C MET A 1 4.47 26.53 -3.24
N ASN A 2 3.47 25.75 -2.85
CA ASN A 2 3.16 25.38 -1.48
C ASN A 2 3.81 24.02 -1.19
N VAL A 3 5.15 24.03 -1.16
CA VAL A 3 5.98 22.87 -0.84
C VAL A 3 5.66 22.35 0.55
N ARG A 4 5.32 21.07 0.63
CA ARG A 4 5.14 20.31 1.87
C ARG A 4 5.89 18.99 1.81
N THR A 5 6.04 18.37 2.96
CA THR A 5 6.74 17.10 3.15
C THR A 5 5.75 15.94 3.31
N HIS A 6 6.14 14.78 2.80
CA HIS A 6 5.41 13.53 2.99
C HIS A 6 6.36 12.40 3.34
N MET A 7 6.11 11.70 4.44
CA MET A 7 6.78 10.46 4.78
C MET A 7 6.15 9.30 4.00
N SER A 8 6.84 8.87 2.94
CA SER A 8 6.34 7.87 2.00
C SER A 8 7.00 6.50 2.23
N MET A 9 6.33 5.43 1.76
CA MET A 9 6.88 4.07 1.77
C MET A 9 6.80 3.45 0.37
N LEU A 10 7.82 2.65 0.06
CA LEU A 10 7.93 1.83 -1.14
C LEU A 10 7.81 0.36 -0.78
N PHE A 11 7.20 -0.44 -1.66
CA PHE A 11 7.02 -1.88 -1.55
C PHE A 11 7.56 -2.57 -2.80
N HIS A 12 8.64 -3.34 -2.67
CA HIS A 12 9.21 -4.09 -3.79
C HIS A 12 8.54 -5.46 -3.95
N LEU A 13 7.53 -5.57 -4.83
CA LEU A 13 6.71 -6.78 -4.90
C LEU A 13 7.45 -8.01 -5.43
N ASP A 14 8.43 -7.82 -6.31
CA ASP A 14 9.32 -8.90 -6.80
C ASP A 14 10.06 -9.65 -5.67
N LYS A 15 10.24 -8.99 -4.51
CA LYS A 15 10.92 -9.55 -3.34
C LYS A 15 9.95 -9.97 -2.24
N CYS A 16 8.65 -9.75 -2.44
CA CYS A 16 7.65 -10.05 -1.43
C CYS A 16 7.44 -11.55 -1.36
N ILE A 17 7.53 -12.11 -0.14
CA ILE A 17 7.42 -13.55 0.11
C ILE A 17 6.12 -13.92 0.82
N GLY A 18 5.17 -12.99 0.93
CA GLY A 18 3.86 -13.29 1.52
C GLY A 18 3.86 -13.68 3.00
N CYS A 19 4.96 -13.52 3.75
CA CYS A 19 5.10 -14.15 5.07
C CYS A 19 4.23 -13.55 6.21
N HIS A 20 3.41 -12.52 5.94
CA HIS A 20 2.54 -11.84 6.92
C HIS A 20 3.20 -11.27 8.20
N THR A 21 4.53 -11.33 8.37
CA THR A 21 5.24 -10.80 9.55
C THR A 21 4.96 -9.31 9.79
N CYS A 22 4.81 -8.55 8.70
CA CYS A 22 4.44 -7.14 8.75
C CYS A 22 3.02 -6.90 9.29
N SER A 23 2.08 -7.82 9.03
CA SER A 23 0.70 -7.80 9.53
C SER A 23 0.68 -8.09 11.03
N VAL A 24 1.37 -9.14 11.46
CA VAL A 24 1.48 -9.54 12.87
C VAL A 24 2.15 -8.45 13.71
N ALA A 25 3.25 -7.88 13.23
CA ALA A 25 3.94 -6.80 13.96
C ALA A 25 3.07 -5.55 14.14
N CYS A 26 2.21 -5.23 13.16
CA CYS A 26 1.27 -4.13 13.26
C CYS A 26 0.11 -4.46 14.22
N LYS A 27 -0.45 -5.67 14.09
CA LYS A 27 -1.52 -6.20 14.93
C LYS A 27 -1.15 -6.15 16.41
N ASN A 28 -0.03 -6.77 16.77
CA ASN A 28 0.44 -6.87 18.15
C ASN A 28 0.81 -5.52 18.77
N LEU A 29 1.13 -4.51 17.96
CA LEU A 29 1.50 -3.20 18.48
C LEU A 29 0.30 -2.26 18.62
N TRP A 30 -0.73 -2.41 17.79
CA TRP A 30 -1.77 -1.38 17.66
C TRP A 30 -3.23 -1.87 17.72
N THR A 31 -3.53 -3.10 17.28
CA THR A 31 -4.91 -3.57 17.06
C THR A 31 -5.21 -4.92 17.71
N ASP A 32 -4.60 -5.20 18.86
CA ASP A 32 -4.85 -6.37 19.72
C ASP A 32 -5.95 -6.12 20.78
N ARG A 33 -6.62 -4.97 20.71
CA ARG A 33 -7.69 -4.55 21.63
C ARG A 33 -9.05 -5.04 21.14
N GLU A 34 -9.97 -5.22 22.09
CA GLU A 34 -11.40 -5.42 21.79
C GLU A 34 -11.94 -4.27 20.91
N GLY A 35 -12.77 -4.63 19.94
CA GLY A 35 -13.26 -3.76 18.90
C GLY A 35 -12.34 -3.64 17.69
N THR A 36 -11.07 -4.03 17.82
CA THR A 36 -10.03 -3.89 16.79
C THR A 36 -9.40 -5.21 16.35
N GLU A 37 -9.75 -6.32 16.99
CA GLU A 37 -9.29 -7.67 16.68
C GLU A 37 -9.49 -8.05 15.21
N TYR A 38 -10.59 -7.62 14.58
CA TYR A 38 -10.79 -7.84 13.15
C TYR A 38 -9.95 -6.91 12.26
N MET A 39 -9.38 -5.81 12.78
CA MET A 39 -8.69 -4.78 11.99
C MET A 39 -7.25 -5.13 11.65
N TRP A 40 -6.95 -5.25 10.36
CA TRP A 40 -5.59 -5.43 9.86
C TRP A 40 -5.10 -4.18 9.15
N TRP A 41 -4.63 -3.20 9.94
CA TRP A 41 -4.08 -1.94 9.40
C TRP A 41 -3.00 -2.18 8.36
N ASN A 42 -2.11 -3.15 8.62
CA ASN A 42 -1.30 -3.83 7.61
C ASN A 42 -1.88 -5.22 7.36
N ASN A 43 -2.20 -5.51 6.10
CA ASN A 43 -2.56 -6.85 5.63
C ASN A 43 -1.72 -7.19 4.38
N VAL A 44 -1.64 -8.48 4.04
CA VAL A 44 -1.05 -8.97 2.80
C VAL A 44 -2.13 -9.81 2.12
N GLU A 45 -2.22 -9.70 0.80
CA GLU A 45 -3.23 -10.39 -0.01
C GLU A 45 -2.53 -11.17 -1.10
N THR A 46 -3.02 -12.36 -1.40
CA THR A 46 -2.62 -13.10 -2.60
C THR A 46 -3.36 -12.54 -3.81
N ARG A 47 -2.66 -12.47 -4.95
CA ARG A 47 -3.14 -11.92 -6.21
C ARG A 47 -2.90 -12.89 -7.36
N PRO A 48 -3.91 -13.22 -8.18
CA PRO A 48 -5.30 -12.71 -8.13
C PRO A 48 -6.10 -13.15 -6.90
N GLY A 49 -6.99 -12.29 -6.41
CA GLY A 49 -7.80 -12.53 -5.21
C GLY A 49 -8.73 -11.35 -4.89
N THR A 50 -9.71 -11.59 -4.02
CA THR A 50 -10.71 -10.54 -3.66
C THR A 50 -10.22 -9.60 -2.56
N GLY A 51 -9.15 -9.99 -1.86
CA GLY A 51 -8.49 -9.19 -0.84
C GLY A 51 -9.33 -8.94 0.41
N TYR A 52 -8.95 -7.92 1.18
CA TYR A 52 -9.51 -7.64 2.50
C TYR A 52 -9.83 -6.14 2.71
N PRO A 53 -11.10 -5.77 2.98
CA PRO A 53 -12.29 -6.63 2.93
C PRO A 53 -12.53 -7.18 1.51
N THR A 54 -13.34 -8.24 1.40
CA THR A 54 -13.66 -8.90 0.13
C THR A 54 -14.19 -7.90 -0.89
N GLY A 55 -13.55 -7.87 -2.06
CA GLY A 55 -13.93 -7.03 -3.19
C GLY A 55 -13.64 -5.54 -2.97
N TRP A 56 -12.74 -5.17 -2.06
CA TRP A 56 -12.51 -3.77 -1.68
C TRP A 56 -12.22 -2.81 -2.84
N GLU A 57 -11.72 -3.34 -3.97
CA GLU A 57 -11.43 -2.61 -5.21
C GLU A 57 -12.69 -2.21 -6.00
N ASP A 58 -13.81 -2.91 -5.80
CA ASP A 58 -15.09 -2.59 -6.44
C ASP A 58 -15.69 -1.30 -5.85
N GLN A 59 -15.41 -0.18 -6.51
CA GLN A 59 -15.96 1.11 -6.14
C GLN A 59 -17.36 1.37 -6.72
N GLN A 60 -17.90 0.49 -7.56
CA GLN A 60 -19.32 0.55 -7.94
C GLN A 60 -20.18 0.13 -6.73
N PHE A 61 -19.75 -0.91 -6.02
CA PHE A 61 -20.37 -1.35 -4.77
C PHE A 61 -20.03 -0.41 -3.61
N TYR A 62 -18.75 -0.25 -3.28
CA TYR A 62 -18.35 0.46 -2.05
C TYR A 62 -18.29 1.99 -2.17
N GLN A 63 -18.40 2.56 -3.37
CA GLN A 63 -18.44 4.01 -3.62
C GLN A 63 -17.27 4.82 -3.00
N GLY A 64 -16.09 4.22 -2.87
CA GLY A 64 -14.91 4.89 -2.32
C GLY A 64 -14.17 5.73 -3.37
N GLY A 65 -13.38 6.71 -2.91
CA GLY A 65 -12.56 7.57 -3.76
C GLY A 65 -13.32 8.73 -4.39
N TRP A 66 -12.77 9.26 -5.48
CA TRP A 66 -13.31 10.44 -6.17
C TRP A 66 -13.80 10.11 -7.58
N ARG A 67 -14.77 10.90 -8.06
CA ARG A 67 -15.29 10.87 -9.43
C ARG A 67 -14.94 12.19 -10.11
N TYR A 68 -14.22 12.06 -11.22
CA TYR A 68 -13.96 13.14 -12.15
C TYR A 68 -15.09 13.22 -13.19
N ASP A 69 -15.53 14.42 -13.55
CA ASP A 69 -16.64 14.66 -14.48
C ASP A 69 -16.21 14.90 -15.93
N GLY A 70 -14.90 14.88 -16.21
CA GLY A 70 -14.34 15.17 -17.55
C GLY A 70 -14.28 16.66 -17.90
N ARG A 71 -14.68 17.57 -17.00
CA ARG A 71 -14.77 19.02 -17.22
C ARG A 71 -14.07 19.84 -16.13
N GLY A 72 -13.13 19.24 -15.42
CA GLY A 72 -12.43 19.91 -14.31
C GLY A 72 -13.15 19.83 -12.95
N GLY A 73 -14.20 19.02 -12.80
CA GLY A 73 -14.92 18.83 -11.54
C GLY A 73 -14.57 17.49 -10.87
N LEU A 74 -14.25 17.56 -9.58
CA LEU A 74 -14.01 16.37 -8.73
C LEU A 74 -15.04 16.31 -7.61
N SER A 75 -15.68 15.16 -7.44
CA SER A 75 -16.67 14.92 -6.39
C SER A 75 -16.41 13.59 -5.68
N LEU A 76 -16.76 13.49 -4.40
CA LEU A 76 -16.69 12.20 -3.71
C LEU A 76 -17.66 11.21 -4.34
N ARG A 77 -17.20 9.98 -4.64
CA ARG A 77 -18.06 8.92 -5.16
C ARG A 77 -19.18 8.58 -4.19
N LEU A 78 -18.88 8.58 -2.89
CA LEU A 78 -19.82 8.22 -1.84
C LEU A 78 -21.01 9.18 -1.77
N HIS A 79 -20.79 10.49 -1.70
CA HIS A 79 -21.87 11.46 -1.57
C HIS A 79 -21.41 12.90 -1.83
N ASN A 80 -22.33 13.77 -2.24
CA ASN A 80 -22.17 15.23 -2.07
C ASN A 80 -22.56 15.66 -0.64
N LYS A 81 -22.46 16.96 -0.31
CA LYS A 81 -22.77 17.47 1.04
C LYS A 81 -24.21 17.17 1.49
N THR A 82 -25.20 17.34 0.60
CA THR A 82 -26.62 17.11 0.89
C THR A 82 -26.90 15.61 1.08
N GLN A 83 -26.40 14.78 0.18
CA GLN A 83 -26.51 13.32 0.27
C GLN A 83 -25.83 12.77 1.53
N GLY A 84 -24.70 13.37 1.93
CA GLY A 84 -23.98 13.01 3.15
C GLY A 84 -24.87 13.15 4.39
N LEU A 85 -25.62 14.25 4.50
CA LEU A 85 -26.57 14.47 5.60
C LEU A 85 -27.69 13.42 5.62
N THR A 86 -28.26 13.08 4.45
CA THR A 86 -29.33 12.06 4.37
C THR A 86 -28.84 10.64 4.67
N ARG A 87 -27.55 10.37 4.44
CA ARG A 87 -26.92 9.06 4.68
C ARG A 87 -26.30 8.93 6.08
N LEU A 88 -26.39 9.95 6.94
CA LEU A 88 -25.86 9.88 8.31
C LEU A 88 -26.50 8.76 9.15
N PHE A 89 -27.79 8.49 8.95
CA PHE A 89 -28.51 7.46 9.68
C PHE A 89 -28.30 6.05 9.13
N PHE A 90 -28.00 5.96 7.83
CA PHE A 90 -27.75 4.70 7.14
C PHE A 90 -26.84 4.96 5.93
N ASN A 91 -25.63 4.40 5.97
CA ASN A 91 -24.69 4.45 4.87
C ASN A 91 -24.78 3.12 4.08
N PRO A 92 -25.38 3.11 2.87
CA PRO A 92 -25.60 1.88 2.11
C PRO A 92 -24.32 1.27 1.53
N ALA A 93 -23.21 2.02 1.51
CA ALA A 93 -21.93 1.58 0.97
C ALA A 93 -20.92 1.24 2.08
N LEU A 94 -21.37 1.15 3.33
CA LEU A 94 -20.53 0.74 4.45
C LEU A 94 -20.26 -0.77 4.33
N PRO A 95 -18.99 -1.21 4.38
CA PRO A 95 -18.70 -2.64 4.46
C PRO A 95 -19.31 -3.25 5.71
N ASP A 96 -19.94 -4.41 5.54
CA ASP A 96 -20.46 -5.24 6.62
C ASP A 96 -19.30 -6.02 7.28
N LEU A 97 -19.52 -6.51 8.49
CA LEU A 97 -18.52 -7.32 9.18
C LEU A 97 -18.16 -8.60 8.40
N LYS A 98 -19.13 -9.21 7.71
CA LYS A 98 -18.94 -10.38 6.86
C LYS A 98 -18.01 -10.11 5.66
N ASP A 99 -17.92 -8.86 5.21
CA ASP A 99 -17.00 -8.48 4.14
C ASP A 99 -15.55 -8.46 4.65
N TYR A 100 -15.36 -8.37 5.97
CA TYR A 100 -14.09 -8.62 6.63
C TYR A 100 -14.02 -10.09 7.06
N TYR A 101 -14.43 -10.37 8.30
CA TYR A 101 -14.68 -11.68 8.89
C TYR A 101 -15.25 -11.45 10.30
N GLU A 102 -15.99 -12.41 10.84
CA GLU A 102 -16.31 -12.41 12.27
C GLU A 102 -15.07 -12.86 13.05
N PRO A 103 -14.51 -12.02 13.94
CA PRO A 103 -13.32 -12.39 14.68
C PRO A 103 -13.63 -13.51 15.67
N PHE A 104 -12.74 -14.50 15.73
CA PHE A 104 -12.92 -15.70 16.53
C PHE A 104 -11.71 -15.98 17.42
N THR A 105 -11.96 -16.71 18.50
CA THR A 105 -10.94 -17.33 19.35
C THR A 105 -11.37 -18.76 19.67
N PHE A 106 -10.62 -19.49 20.48
CA PHE A 106 -10.94 -20.86 20.86
C PHE A 106 -11.10 -20.99 22.37
N ARG A 107 -12.00 -21.87 22.81
CA ARG A 107 -12.14 -22.24 24.23
C ARG A 107 -11.02 -23.18 24.66
N TYR A 108 -9.80 -22.65 24.77
CA TYR A 108 -8.64 -23.43 25.19
C TYR A 108 -8.79 -24.03 26.59
N GLY A 109 -9.58 -23.39 27.48
CA GLY A 109 -9.89 -23.90 28.82
C GLY A 109 -10.50 -25.29 28.81
N ASP A 110 -11.31 -25.62 27.80
CA ASP A 110 -12.00 -26.91 27.67
C ASP A 110 -11.00 -28.08 27.60
N LEU A 111 -9.78 -27.86 27.09
CA LEU A 111 -8.72 -28.87 27.05
C LEU A 111 -8.19 -29.26 28.44
N PHE A 112 -8.39 -28.40 29.44
CA PHE A 112 -7.85 -28.57 30.79
C PHE A 112 -8.93 -28.88 31.82
N THR A 113 -10.16 -28.43 31.58
CA THR A 113 -11.26 -28.50 32.56
C THR A 113 -12.42 -29.39 32.14
N ALA A 114 -12.36 -30.03 30.97
CA ALA A 114 -13.41 -30.96 30.54
C ALA A 114 -13.59 -32.10 31.55
N PRO A 115 -14.83 -32.48 31.89
CA PRO A 115 -15.11 -33.64 32.72
C PRO A 115 -14.70 -34.93 32.00
N GLU A 116 -14.53 -36.01 32.77
CA GLU A 116 -14.33 -37.35 32.21
C GLU A 116 -15.52 -37.74 31.32
N GLY A 117 -15.23 -38.27 30.13
CA GLY A 117 -16.22 -38.66 29.14
C GLY A 117 -15.61 -39.51 28.04
N ASP A 118 -16.48 -40.02 27.17
CA ASP A 118 -16.09 -40.95 26.09
C ASP A 118 -15.39 -40.24 24.91
N ASP A 119 -15.58 -38.92 24.77
CA ASP A 119 -15.05 -38.10 23.69
C ASP A 119 -13.83 -37.29 24.11
N GLN A 120 -12.84 -37.16 23.22
CA GLN A 120 -11.67 -36.32 23.45
C GLN A 120 -12.06 -34.82 23.46
N PRO A 121 -11.68 -34.04 24.50
CA PRO A 121 -11.97 -32.61 24.52
C PRO A 121 -11.22 -31.87 23.41
N THR A 122 -11.89 -30.89 22.81
CA THR A 122 -11.32 -30.02 21.78
C THR A 122 -11.58 -28.56 22.12
N ALA A 123 -10.67 -27.66 21.72
CA ALA A 123 -10.88 -26.22 21.86
C ALA A 123 -11.83 -25.76 20.74
N ARG A 124 -13.10 -25.54 21.06
CA ARG A 124 -14.10 -25.13 20.06
C ARG A 124 -13.95 -23.64 19.71
N PRO A 125 -14.12 -23.26 18.43
CA PRO A 125 -14.13 -21.85 18.03
C PRO A 125 -15.36 -21.12 18.59
N VAL A 126 -15.15 -19.89 19.01
CA VAL A 126 -16.18 -18.97 19.51
C VAL A 126 -15.98 -17.59 18.92
N SER A 127 -17.08 -16.88 18.71
CA SER A 127 -17.06 -15.49 18.30
C SER A 127 -16.47 -14.61 19.39
N MET A 128 -15.55 -13.72 19.03
CA MET A 128 -15.04 -12.66 19.92
C MET A 128 -16.04 -11.52 20.10
N ILE A 129 -17.15 -11.51 19.35
CA ILE A 129 -18.21 -10.50 19.46
C ILE A 129 -19.35 -11.02 20.34
N THR A 130 -19.84 -12.23 20.07
CA THR A 130 -21.01 -12.79 20.78
C THR A 130 -20.64 -13.73 21.92
N GLY A 131 -19.44 -14.32 21.91
CA GLY A 131 -19.01 -15.37 22.85
C GLY A 131 -19.61 -16.76 22.57
N GLU A 132 -20.50 -16.85 21.59
CA GLU A 132 -21.20 -18.09 21.21
C GLU A 132 -20.30 -18.99 20.35
N PRO A 133 -20.50 -20.33 20.42
CA PRO A 133 -19.88 -21.26 19.48
C PRO A 133 -20.23 -20.90 18.04
N MET A 134 -19.24 -21.02 17.14
CA MET A 134 -19.43 -20.70 15.72
C MET A 134 -18.73 -21.72 14.82
N GLU A 135 -19.07 -21.71 13.54
CA GLU A 135 -18.28 -22.33 12.48
C GLU A 135 -17.48 -21.25 11.77
N ILE A 136 -16.19 -21.49 11.50
CA ILE A 136 -15.33 -20.51 10.83
C ILE A 136 -15.51 -20.68 9.32
N GLU A 137 -16.13 -19.69 8.68
CA GLU A 137 -16.42 -19.70 7.24
C GLU A 137 -15.49 -18.78 6.43
N THR A 138 -14.86 -17.80 7.08
CA THR A 138 -13.98 -16.82 6.44
C THR A 138 -12.95 -16.25 7.41
N GLY A 139 -11.94 -15.57 6.89
CA GLY A 139 -10.87 -14.92 7.63
C GLY A 139 -10.20 -13.82 6.80
N PRO A 140 -9.30 -13.02 7.41
CA PRO A 140 -8.69 -11.85 6.76
C PRO A 140 -7.71 -12.18 5.64
N ASN A 141 -7.45 -13.47 5.40
CA ASN A 141 -6.50 -14.01 4.44
C ASN A 141 -6.96 -15.41 3.98
N TRP A 142 -8.25 -15.53 3.67
CA TRP A 142 -8.88 -16.82 3.35
C TRP A 142 -8.49 -17.38 1.98
N ASP A 143 -8.12 -16.49 1.06
CA ASP A 143 -7.65 -16.77 -0.31
C ASP A 143 -6.12 -16.81 -0.44
N ASP A 144 -5.40 -17.02 0.68
CA ASP A 144 -3.95 -17.19 0.70
C ASP A 144 -3.50 -18.32 -0.23
N ASP A 145 -2.37 -18.13 -0.91
CA ASP A 145 -1.81 -19.06 -1.89
C ASP A 145 -2.84 -19.68 -2.85
N LEU A 146 -3.79 -18.86 -3.33
CA LEU A 146 -4.87 -19.22 -4.26
C LEU A 146 -5.90 -20.22 -3.69
N SER A 147 -6.00 -20.33 -2.37
CA SER A 147 -7.06 -21.08 -1.70
C SER A 147 -8.44 -20.61 -2.16
N GLY A 148 -9.28 -21.54 -2.63
CA GLY A 148 -10.60 -21.21 -3.14
C GLY A 148 -10.58 -20.31 -4.38
N SER A 149 -9.55 -20.40 -5.23
CA SER A 149 -9.38 -19.59 -6.45
C SER A 149 -10.61 -19.58 -7.37
N ASP A 150 -11.35 -20.69 -7.46
CA ASP A 150 -12.64 -20.78 -8.17
C ASP A 150 -13.66 -19.72 -7.72
N VAL A 151 -13.56 -19.25 -6.48
CA VAL A 151 -14.43 -18.23 -5.87
C VAL A 151 -13.70 -16.89 -5.78
N TYR A 152 -12.46 -16.85 -5.32
CA TYR A 152 -11.80 -15.58 -5.02
C TYR A 152 -10.99 -15.02 -6.19
N ALA A 153 -10.07 -15.81 -6.77
CA ALA A 153 -9.23 -15.36 -7.88
C ALA A 153 -10.06 -14.98 -9.10
N ARG A 154 -11.06 -15.81 -9.47
CA ARG A 154 -11.97 -15.54 -10.61
C ARG A 154 -12.81 -14.27 -10.45
N ASN A 155 -13.03 -13.83 -9.21
CA ASN A 155 -13.80 -12.64 -8.90
C ASN A 155 -12.92 -11.45 -8.49
N ASP A 156 -11.60 -11.50 -8.73
CA ASP A 156 -10.69 -10.37 -8.53
C ASP A 156 -11.12 -9.20 -9.46
N PRO A 157 -11.47 -8.03 -8.90
CA PRO A 157 -11.87 -6.85 -9.70
C PRO A 157 -10.84 -6.40 -10.73
N SER A 158 -9.55 -6.65 -10.48
CA SER A 158 -8.45 -6.31 -11.39
C SER A 158 -8.41 -7.16 -12.68
N LEU A 159 -9.26 -8.20 -12.78
CA LEU A 159 -9.48 -8.94 -14.03
C LEU A 159 -10.40 -8.22 -15.02
N GLU A 160 -11.05 -7.12 -14.61
CA GLU A 160 -11.92 -6.33 -15.48
C GLU A 160 -11.18 -5.83 -16.74
N GLY A 161 -11.83 -5.95 -17.90
CA GLY A 161 -11.28 -5.52 -19.19
C GLY A 161 -10.27 -6.48 -19.84
N LEU A 162 -9.91 -7.60 -19.19
CA LEU A 162 -9.14 -8.67 -19.83
C LEU A 162 -9.99 -9.42 -20.87
N SER A 163 -9.37 -9.83 -21.99
CA SER A 163 -10.04 -10.66 -23.00
C SER A 163 -10.34 -12.05 -22.46
N GLU A 164 -11.36 -12.72 -23.00
CA GLU A 164 -11.74 -14.08 -22.60
C GLU A 164 -10.58 -15.07 -22.74
N GLN A 165 -9.76 -14.90 -23.79
CA GLN A 165 -8.56 -15.71 -23.98
C GLN A 165 -7.51 -15.48 -22.89
N VAL A 166 -7.27 -14.23 -22.48
CA VAL A 166 -6.30 -13.90 -21.42
C VAL A 166 -6.81 -14.38 -20.05
N ARG A 167 -8.12 -14.32 -19.80
CA ARG A 167 -8.73 -14.88 -18.59
C ARG A 167 -8.61 -16.40 -18.54
N ALA A 168 -8.91 -17.09 -19.64
CA ALA A 168 -8.74 -18.54 -19.73
C ALA A 168 -7.28 -18.97 -19.52
N GLN A 169 -6.31 -18.19 -20.01
CA GLN A 169 -4.89 -18.40 -19.73
C GLN A 169 -4.55 -18.21 -18.25
N LEU A 170 -5.09 -17.17 -17.61
CA LEU A 170 -4.93 -16.98 -16.17
C LEU A 170 -5.54 -18.15 -15.38
N GLU A 171 -6.76 -18.58 -15.73
CA GLU A 171 -7.43 -19.72 -15.10
C GLU A 171 -6.65 -21.04 -15.28
N GLU A 172 -6.01 -21.26 -16.43
CA GLU A 172 -5.11 -22.41 -16.64
C GLU A 172 -3.84 -22.30 -15.77
N ILE A 173 -3.42 -21.09 -15.43
CA ILE A 173 -2.27 -20.76 -14.58
C ILE A 173 -2.65 -20.61 -13.09
N GLU A 174 -3.95 -20.55 -12.73
CA GLU A 174 -4.48 -20.28 -11.37
C GLU A 174 -4.18 -21.40 -10.33
N GLY A 175 -3.27 -22.33 -10.65
CA GLY A 175 -2.63 -23.24 -9.69
C GLY A 175 -1.09 -23.15 -9.68
N VAL A 176 -0.49 -22.17 -10.37
CA VAL A 176 0.96 -22.13 -10.66
C VAL A 176 1.60 -20.76 -10.41
N VAL A 177 0.87 -19.64 -10.55
CA VAL A 177 1.42 -18.29 -10.31
C VAL A 177 0.48 -17.39 -9.54
N PHE A 178 1.03 -16.74 -8.52
CA PHE A 178 0.40 -15.66 -7.78
C PHE A 178 1.48 -14.71 -7.27
N ASN A 179 1.08 -13.52 -6.85
CA ASN A 179 1.93 -12.60 -6.10
C ASN A 179 1.28 -12.21 -4.79
N TYR A 180 2.05 -11.51 -3.97
CA TYR A 180 1.57 -10.93 -2.73
C TYR A 180 1.49 -9.42 -2.82
N LEU A 181 0.38 -8.85 -2.39
CA LEU A 181 0.13 -7.42 -2.29
C LEU A 181 0.00 -6.99 -0.81
N PRO A 182 1.11 -6.65 -0.14
CA PRO A 182 1.07 -6.02 1.18
C PRO A 182 0.51 -4.60 1.10
N ARG A 183 -0.52 -4.28 1.89
CA ARG A 183 -1.18 -2.96 1.90
C ARG A 183 -1.28 -2.35 3.28
N ILE A 184 -1.13 -1.03 3.33
CA ILE A 184 -1.41 -0.17 4.49
C ILE A 184 -2.24 1.05 4.03
N CYS A 185 -2.56 1.98 4.94
CA CYS A 185 -3.10 3.26 4.52
C CYS A 185 -2.10 4.00 3.62
N ASN A 186 -2.57 4.56 2.51
CA ASN A 186 -1.71 5.29 1.57
C ASN A 186 -1.34 6.72 2.01
N HIS A 187 -1.88 7.19 3.15
CA HIS A 187 -1.69 8.54 3.67
C HIS A 187 -1.75 9.63 2.57
N CYS A 188 -2.75 9.52 1.69
CA CYS A 188 -2.79 10.17 0.38
C CYS A 188 -2.69 11.72 0.43
N LEU A 189 -2.37 12.35 -0.70
CA LEU A 189 -2.37 13.82 -0.81
C LEU A 189 -3.79 14.40 -0.92
N ASN A 190 -4.70 13.69 -1.59
CA ASN A 190 -6.13 14.00 -1.72
C ASN A 190 -7.02 12.94 -1.03
N PRO A 191 -6.94 12.80 0.32
CA PRO A 191 -7.58 11.70 1.03
C PRO A 191 -9.12 11.80 1.05
N ALA A 192 -9.80 10.88 0.37
CA ALA A 192 -11.26 10.79 0.37
C ALA A 192 -11.86 10.63 1.77
N CYS A 193 -11.16 9.95 2.68
CA CYS A 193 -11.61 9.78 4.08
C CYS A 193 -11.66 11.10 4.86
N VAL A 194 -10.75 12.04 4.59
CA VAL A 194 -10.79 13.39 5.19
C VAL A 194 -11.99 14.15 4.67
N ALA A 195 -12.18 14.16 3.35
CA ALA A 195 -13.27 14.88 2.70
C ALA A 195 -14.66 14.35 3.09
N ALA A 196 -14.79 13.05 3.37
CA ALA A 196 -16.06 12.43 3.73
C ALA A 196 -16.44 12.58 5.21
N CYS A 197 -15.51 12.92 6.11
CA CYS A 197 -15.77 12.94 7.54
C CYS A 197 -16.63 14.16 7.95
N PRO A 198 -17.89 14.00 8.39
CA PRO A 198 -18.76 15.15 8.68
C PRO A 198 -18.32 15.97 9.90
N SER A 199 -17.62 15.33 10.84
CA SER A 199 -17.12 15.97 12.07
C SER A 199 -15.76 16.65 11.89
N GLY A 200 -15.10 16.48 10.73
CA GLY A 200 -13.73 16.95 10.53
C GLY A 200 -12.72 16.30 11.49
N ALA A 201 -13.00 15.08 11.98
CA ALA A 201 -12.11 14.38 12.91
C ALA A 201 -10.87 13.80 12.23
N ILE A 202 -10.88 13.59 10.91
CA ILE A 202 -9.73 13.09 10.15
C ILE A 202 -8.97 14.27 9.57
N TYR A 203 -7.65 14.28 9.73
CA TYR A 203 -6.79 15.35 9.26
C TYR A 203 -5.46 14.79 8.76
N LYS A 204 -4.79 15.55 7.88
CA LYS A 204 -3.42 15.29 7.42
C LYS A 204 -2.48 16.21 8.20
N ARG A 205 -1.50 15.64 8.88
CA ARG A 205 -0.42 16.38 9.55
C ARG A 205 0.39 17.18 8.53
N GLY A 206 0.80 18.39 8.91
CA GLY A 206 1.47 19.32 8.01
C GLY A 206 2.97 19.01 7.86
N GLU A 207 3.56 18.46 8.91
CA GLU A 207 4.99 18.20 9.05
C GLU A 207 5.46 16.91 8.34
N ASP A 208 4.61 15.90 8.24
CA ASP A 208 4.98 14.57 7.72
C ASP A 208 3.96 13.98 6.73
N GLY A 209 2.83 14.65 6.52
CA GLY A 209 1.76 14.17 5.65
C GLY A 209 0.99 12.96 6.19
N VAL A 210 1.18 12.55 7.45
CA VAL A 210 0.47 11.42 8.05
C VAL A 210 -0.99 11.78 8.31
N VAL A 211 -1.90 11.09 7.62
CA VAL A 211 -3.35 11.17 7.87
C VAL A 211 -3.75 10.41 9.14
N LEU A 212 -4.39 11.06 10.09
CA LEU A 212 -4.84 10.49 11.38
C LEU A 212 -6.33 10.71 11.62
N VAL A 213 -6.93 9.86 12.45
CA VAL A 213 -8.25 10.12 13.05
C VAL A 213 -8.02 10.69 14.45
N ASN A 214 -8.65 11.82 14.74
CA ASN A 214 -8.68 12.37 16.09
C ASN A 214 -9.76 11.64 16.90
N GLU A 215 -9.35 10.72 17.77
CA GLU A 215 -10.26 9.93 18.61
C GLU A 215 -11.16 10.79 19.51
N ASN A 216 -10.70 11.96 19.95
CA ASN A 216 -11.49 12.87 20.78
C ASN A 216 -12.59 13.61 19.98
N LYS A 217 -12.38 13.83 18.67
CA LYS A 217 -13.37 14.47 17.79
C LYS A 217 -14.24 13.46 17.04
N CYS A 218 -13.80 12.21 16.91
CA CYS A 218 -14.50 11.18 16.18
C CYS A 218 -15.86 10.86 16.81
N LYS A 219 -16.93 11.07 16.04
CA LYS A 219 -18.32 10.78 16.39
C LYS A 219 -18.89 9.51 15.74
N ALA A 220 -18.02 8.68 15.13
CA ALA A 220 -18.40 7.45 14.43
C ALA A 220 -19.56 7.59 13.42
N TRP A 221 -19.49 8.63 12.59
CA TRP A 221 -20.37 8.72 11.42
C TRP A 221 -20.08 7.65 10.35
N ARG A 222 -18.93 6.96 10.44
CA ARG A 222 -18.51 5.83 9.59
C ARG A 222 -18.46 6.11 8.07
N MET A 223 -18.73 7.34 7.63
CA MET A 223 -18.62 7.74 6.21
C MET A 223 -17.20 7.57 5.68
N CYS A 224 -16.19 7.79 6.53
CA CYS A 224 -14.78 7.62 6.18
C CYS A 224 -14.38 6.17 5.87
N VAL A 225 -15.09 5.17 6.41
CA VAL A 225 -14.84 3.74 6.15
C VAL A 225 -15.18 3.42 4.70
N ALA A 226 -16.38 3.78 4.25
CA ALA A 226 -16.82 3.60 2.86
C ALA A 226 -16.03 4.47 1.88
N ALA A 227 -15.84 5.76 2.22
CA ALA A 227 -15.20 6.73 1.33
C ALA A 227 -13.73 6.41 1.03
N CYS A 228 -13.04 5.69 1.92
CA CYS A 228 -11.70 5.20 1.63
C CYS A 228 -11.79 4.11 0.55
N PRO A 229 -11.27 4.35 -0.67
CA PRO A 229 -11.36 3.34 -1.72
C PRO A 229 -10.52 2.10 -1.37
N TYR A 230 -9.41 2.29 -0.63
CA TYR A 230 -8.56 1.20 -0.14
C TYR A 230 -9.10 0.44 1.07
N LYS A 231 -10.23 0.88 1.65
CA LYS A 231 -10.83 0.33 2.88
C LYS A 231 -9.88 0.24 4.07
N LYS A 232 -8.98 1.23 4.18
CA LYS A 232 -7.96 1.34 5.23
C LYS A 232 -8.35 2.19 6.44
N VAL A 233 -9.65 2.46 6.57
CA VAL A 233 -10.26 3.00 7.78
C VAL A 233 -11.22 1.93 8.27
N TYR A 234 -11.10 1.55 9.53
CA TYR A 234 -11.89 0.49 10.15
C TYR A 234 -12.76 1.07 11.27
N TYR A 235 -13.87 0.44 11.57
CA TYR A 235 -14.76 0.88 12.65
C TYR A 235 -14.54 0.04 13.92
N ASN A 236 -14.10 0.66 15.01
CA ASN A 236 -14.00 -0.02 16.29
C ASN A 236 -15.41 -0.19 16.87
N TRP A 237 -15.89 -1.43 16.91
CA TRP A 237 -17.25 -1.73 17.34
C TRP A 237 -17.45 -1.60 18.85
N SER A 238 -16.38 -1.73 19.65
CA SER A 238 -16.41 -1.58 21.12
C SER A 238 -16.42 -0.09 21.51
N THR A 239 -15.48 0.70 21.01
CA THR A 239 -15.34 2.13 21.37
C THR A 239 -16.31 3.03 20.60
N GLY A 240 -16.86 2.55 19.48
CA GLY A 240 -17.70 3.35 18.61
C GLY A 240 -16.95 4.53 18.00
N LYS A 241 -15.74 4.29 17.47
CA LYS A 241 -14.90 5.24 16.73
C LYS A 241 -14.23 4.55 15.55
N SER A 242 -13.89 5.30 14.52
CA SER A 242 -13.11 4.74 13.41
C SER A 242 -11.63 4.90 13.65
N GLU A 243 -10.86 3.84 13.42
CA GLU A 243 -9.41 3.81 13.58
C GLU A 243 -8.73 3.45 12.24
N LYS A 244 -7.44 3.74 12.09
CA LYS A 244 -6.68 3.45 10.87
C LYS A 244 -5.19 3.36 11.16
N CYS A 245 -4.43 2.84 10.21
CA CYS A 245 -2.96 2.93 10.23
C CYS A 245 -2.50 4.36 10.54
N ILE A 246 -1.66 4.50 11.56
CA ILE A 246 -1.12 5.78 12.04
C ILE A 246 0.30 6.05 11.52
N LEU A 247 0.75 5.28 10.51
CA LEU A 247 2.12 5.20 10.01
C LEU A 247 3.19 5.02 11.12
N CYS A 248 2.79 4.46 12.27
CA CYS A 248 3.60 4.43 13.48
C CYS A 248 4.23 5.80 13.81
N PHE A 249 3.47 6.90 13.73
CA PHE A 249 4.00 8.24 14.00
C PHE A 249 4.80 8.36 15.31
N PRO A 250 4.48 7.66 16.43
CA PRO A 250 5.32 7.73 17.63
C PRO A 250 6.74 7.20 17.39
N ARG A 251 6.90 6.23 16.49
CA ARG A 251 8.21 5.68 16.07
C ARG A 251 8.90 6.65 15.12
N LEU A 252 8.20 7.16 14.11
CA LEU A 252 8.75 8.12 13.15
C LEU A 252 9.32 9.36 13.85
N GLU A 253 8.59 9.90 14.82
CA GLU A 253 9.00 11.07 15.62
C GLU A 253 10.28 10.84 16.43
N THR A 254 10.68 9.58 16.61
CA THR A 254 11.92 9.18 17.30
C THR A 254 12.97 8.60 16.35
N GLY A 255 12.83 8.82 15.04
CA GLY A 255 13.76 8.35 14.01
C GLY A 255 13.68 6.84 13.75
N GLN A 256 12.62 6.17 14.21
CA GLN A 256 12.45 4.73 14.07
C GLN A 256 11.51 4.36 12.92
N ALA A 257 11.88 3.33 12.17
CA ALA A 257 11.00 2.79 11.14
C ALA A 257 9.70 2.20 11.73
N PRO A 258 8.55 2.32 11.05
CA PRO A 258 7.29 1.68 11.41
C PRO A 258 7.46 0.18 11.61
N ALA A 259 6.65 -0.40 12.51
CA ALA A 259 6.78 -1.81 12.87
C ALA A 259 6.74 -2.74 11.66
N CYS A 260 5.82 -2.51 10.71
CA CYS A 260 5.69 -3.31 9.49
C CYS A 260 6.88 -3.18 8.52
N ALA A 261 7.60 -2.06 8.54
CA ALA A 261 8.81 -1.84 7.76
C ALA A 261 10.03 -2.47 8.43
N HIS A 262 10.18 -2.24 9.74
CA HIS A 262 11.28 -2.76 10.54
C HIS A 262 11.28 -4.30 10.59
N SER A 263 10.10 -4.93 10.73
CA SER A 263 9.96 -6.39 10.79
C SER A 263 9.87 -7.08 9.43
N CYS A 264 10.05 -6.35 8.33
CA CYS A 264 9.88 -6.91 6.99
C CYS A 264 11.00 -7.91 6.63
N VAL A 265 10.68 -9.20 6.75
CA VAL A 265 11.59 -10.33 6.48
C VAL A 265 12.10 -10.31 5.04
N GLY A 266 11.23 -10.10 4.06
CA GLY A 266 11.60 -10.02 2.63
C GLY A 266 12.42 -8.78 2.25
N ARG A 267 12.65 -7.85 3.18
CA ARG A 267 13.45 -6.62 2.95
C ARG A 267 12.95 -5.81 1.75
N ILE A 268 11.62 -5.70 1.61
CA ILE A 268 10.96 -5.08 0.45
C ILE A 268 10.58 -3.61 0.67
N ARG A 269 10.61 -3.15 1.93
CA ARG A 269 10.09 -1.85 2.33
C ARG A 269 11.21 -0.83 2.43
N TYR A 270 10.99 0.34 1.82
CA TYR A 270 11.86 1.51 1.92
C TYR A 270 11.01 2.70 2.34
N MET A 271 11.59 3.64 3.06
CA MET A 271 10.95 4.88 3.45
C MET A 271 11.87 6.07 3.21
N GLY A 272 11.25 7.18 2.86
CA GLY A 272 11.94 8.42 2.64
C GLY A 272 10.96 9.56 2.46
N VAL A 273 11.49 10.78 2.60
CA VAL A 273 10.72 12.00 2.42
C VAL A 273 10.49 12.25 0.93
N LEU A 274 9.29 12.71 0.58
CA LEU A 274 8.98 13.31 -0.70
C LEU A 274 8.52 14.76 -0.47
N LEU A 275 9.07 15.68 -1.27
CA LEU A 275 8.55 17.06 -1.35
C LEU A 275 7.46 17.09 -2.39
N TYR A 276 6.35 17.79 -2.10
CA TYR A 276 5.25 17.93 -3.06
C TYR A 276 4.68 19.34 -3.04
N ASP A 277 4.16 19.82 -4.18
CA ASP A 277 3.42 21.08 -4.23
C ASP A 277 1.94 20.83 -3.92
N ALA A 278 1.49 21.28 -2.77
CA ALA A 278 0.11 21.11 -2.34
C ALA A 278 -0.89 21.87 -3.24
N ASP A 279 -0.45 22.95 -3.91
CA ASP A 279 -1.32 23.71 -4.80
C ASP A 279 -1.60 22.96 -6.12
N ARG A 280 -0.75 21.99 -6.49
CA ARG A 280 -0.90 21.16 -7.70
C ARG A 280 -1.80 19.93 -7.50
N ILE A 281 -2.26 19.66 -6.28
CA ILE A 281 -3.11 18.49 -5.98
C ILE A 281 -4.41 18.49 -6.81
N PRO A 282 -5.18 19.60 -6.90
CA PRO A 282 -6.42 19.60 -7.66
C PRO A 282 -6.21 19.33 -9.15
N GLU A 283 -5.24 19.99 -9.78
CA GLU A 283 -4.95 19.79 -11.21
C GLU A 283 -4.48 18.36 -11.49
N ALA A 284 -3.61 17.79 -10.65
CA ALA A 284 -3.11 16.43 -10.83
C ALA A 284 -4.19 15.36 -10.61
N ALA A 285 -5.23 15.64 -9.82
CA ALA A 285 -6.33 14.72 -9.60
C ALA A 285 -7.48 14.87 -10.62
N MET A 286 -7.45 15.89 -11.48
CA MET A 286 -8.50 16.28 -12.43
C MET A 286 -8.07 16.10 -13.90
N VAL A 287 -7.28 15.07 -14.19
CA VAL A 287 -6.91 14.66 -15.56
C VAL A 287 -7.58 13.35 -15.96
N ASP A 288 -7.45 12.91 -17.21
CA ASP A 288 -7.93 11.59 -17.62
C ASP A 288 -7.13 10.48 -16.95
N ASP A 289 -7.74 9.29 -16.79
CA ASP A 289 -7.16 8.20 -15.99
C ASP A 289 -5.76 7.79 -16.46
N HIS A 290 -5.52 7.85 -17.77
CA HIS A 290 -4.24 7.54 -18.40
C HIS A 290 -3.07 8.43 -17.91
N ASP A 291 -3.35 9.66 -17.48
CA ASP A 291 -2.35 10.67 -17.13
C ASP A 291 -2.17 10.85 -15.61
N LEU A 292 -2.95 10.11 -14.79
CA LEU A 292 -2.95 10.27 -13.33
C LEU A 292 -1.61 9.89 -12.68
N VAL A 293 -0.91 8.89 -13.21
CA VAL A 293 0.41 8.50 -12.72
C VAL A 293 1.39 9.65 -12.95
N GLU A 294 1.51 10.12 -14.18
CA GLU A 294 2.48 11.16 -14.54
C GLU A 294 2.22 12.47 -13.81
N THR A 295 0.97 12.92 -13.76
CA THR A 295 0.62 14.16 -13.04
C THR A 295 0.81 14.06 -11.53
N GLN A 296 0.57 12.89 -10.92
CA GLN A 296 0.94 12.66 -9.53
C GLN A 296 2.45 12.76 -9.32
N LEU A 297 3.23 12.16 -10.22
CA LEU A 297 4.69 12.21 -10.15
C LEU A 297 5.21 13.63 -10.40
N GLU A 298 4.59 14.43 -11.25
CA GLU A 298 4.92 15.85 -11.43
C GLU A 298 4.64 16.71 -10.19
N ALA A 299 3.59 16.39 -9.43
CA ALA A 299 3.30 17.07 -8.17
C ALA A 299 4.36 16.79 -7.10
N ILE A 300 5.13 15.70 -7.24
CA ILE A 300 6.32 15.40 -6.43
C ILE A 300 7.51 16.16 -7.01
N LEU A 301 8.10 17.02 -6.18
CA LEU A 301 9.11 18.01 -6.53
C LEU A 301 10.52 17.42 -6.43
N ASP A 302 11.44 18.01 -7.19
CA ASP A 302 12.85 17.68 -7.15
C ASP A 302 13.51 18.31 -5.90
N PRO A 303 14.02 17.51 -4.93
CA PRO A 303 14.64 18.03 -3.72
C PRO A 303 16.04 18.61 -3.95
N PHE A 304 16.59 18.51 -5.17
CA PHE A 304 17.87 19.11 -5.57
C PHE A 304 17.70 20.47 -6.26
N ASP A 305 16.48 20.82 -6.69
CA ASP A 305 16.20 22.09 -7.35
C ASP A 305 16.32 23.26 -6.36
N PRO A 306 17.20 24.26 -6.61
CA PRO A 306 17.34 25.44 -5.76
C PRO A 306 16.04 26.21 -5.52
N GLU A 307 15.13 26.27 -6.49
CA GLU A 307 13.83 26.95 -6.34
C GLU A 307 12.91 26.19 -5.38
N VAL A 308 12.88 24.85 -5.49
CA VAL A 308 12.14 23.97 -4.58
C VAL A 308 12.70 24.08 -3.16
N ILE A 309 14.02 24.05 -3.00
CA ILE A 309 14.68 24.20 -1.69
C ILE A 309 14.33 25.54 -1.05
N ALA A 310 14.40 26.64 -1.81
CA ALA A 310 14.05 27.96 -1.31
C ALA A 310 12.57 28.06 -0.90
N ALA A 311 11.68 27.47 -1.71
CA ALA A 311 10.25 27.42 -1.40
C ALA A 311 9.94 26.52 -0.19
N ALA A 312 10.61 25.38 -0.05
CA ALA A 312 10.50 24.48 1.10
C ALA A 312 10.87 25.20 2.41
N LYS A 313 12.01 25.89 2.44
CA LYS A 313 12.45 26.69 3.58
C LYS A 313 11.46 27.80 3.92
N LYS A 314 10.94 28.50 2.90
CA LYS A 314 9.91 29.53 3.08
C LYS A 314 8.63 28.98 3.71
N ASN A 315 8.29 27.72 3.41
CA ASN A 315 7.11 27.03 3.96
C ASN A 315 7.41 26.30 5.30
N GLY A 316 8.56 26.52 5.90
CA GLY A 316 8.91 25.99 7.23
C GLY A 316 9.49 24.57 7.24
N VAL A 317 9.87 24.02 6.08
CA VAL A 317 10.61 22.74 6.02
C VAL A 317 12.05 22.97 6.46
N THR A 318 12.53 22.19 7.42
CA THR A 318 13.90 22.32 7.95
C THR A 318 14.94 21.72 7.00
N ASP A 319 16.19 22.12 7.17
CA ASP A 319 17.32 21.61 6.39
C ASP A 319 17.47 20.08 6.50
N ASP A 320 17.24 19.51 7.68
CA ASP A 320 17.30 18.07 7.91
C ASP A 320 16.24 17.29 7.10
N TRP A 321 15.03 17.86 6.96
CA TRP A 321 13.97 17.26 6.14
C TRP A 321 14.25 17.39 4.64
N ILE A 322 14.84 18.51 4.20
CA ILE A 322 15.27 18.68 2.81
C ILE A 322 16.40 17.69 2.49
N LYS A 323 17.37 17.54 3.40
CA LYS A 323 18.46 16.56 3.26
C LYS A 323 17.93 15.12 3.22
N ALA A 324 16.98 14.77 4.09
CA ALA A 324 16.33 13.47 4.05
C ALA A 324 15.53 13.23 2.76
N ALA A 325 14.99 14.28 2.12
CA ALA A 325 14.35 14.17 0.81
C ALA A 325 15.37 13.92 -0.30
N GLN A 326 16.54 14.57 -0.24
CA GLN A 326 17.65 14.34 -1.18
C GLN A 326 18.25 12.93 -1.05
N ASP A 327 18.28 12.38 0.17
CA ASP A 327 18.78 11.03 0.42
C ASP A 327 17.68 9.96 0.28
N SER A 328 16.44 10.36 -0.04
CA SER A 328 15.25 9.49 -0.02
C SER A 328 15.36 8.33 -1.02
N PRO A 329 15.33 7.06 -0.54
CA PRO A 329 15.26 5.91 -1.46
C PRO A 329 13.96 5.93 -2.24
N VAL A 330 12.86 6.42 -1.65
CA VAL A 330 11.56 6.49 -2.31
C VAL A 330 11.59 7.48 -3.47
N TYR A 331 12.24 8.63 -3.31
CA TYR A 331 12.42 9.59 -4.41
C TYR A 331 13.16 8.95 -5.59
N LYS A 332 14.25 8.22 -5.31
CA LYS A 332 15.01 7.50 -6.34
C LYS A 332 14.14 6.53 -7.12
N PHE A 333 13.41 5.64 -6.44
CA PHE A 333 12.57 4.65 -7.13
C PHE A 333 11.36 5.25 -7.87
N VAL A 334 10.75 6.31 -7.33
CA VAL A 334 9.53 6.92 -7.91
C VAL A 334 9.87 7.92 -9.03
N LYS A 335 10.85 8.82 -8.80
CA LYS A 335 11.12 9.96 -9.69
C LYS A 335 12.34 9.74 -10.58
N GLU A 336 13.47 9.31 -10.02
CA GLU A 336 14.72 9.17 -10.78
C GLU A 336 14.71 7.93 -11.68
N TRP A 337 14.39 6.76 -11.11
CA TRP A 337 14.48 5.47 -11.79
C TRP A 337 13.16 5.03 -12.45
N ARG A 338 12.04 5.69 -12.11
CA ARG A 338 10.71 5.39 -12.64
C ARG A 338 10.39 3.89 -12.58
N LEU A 339 10.61 3.30 -11.40
CA LEU A 339 10.37 1.88 -11.10
C LEU A 339 9.16 1.65 -10.19
N ALA A 340 8.76 2.67 -9.44
CA ALA A 340 7.73 2.56 -8.43
C ALA A 340 6.47 3.37 -8.79
N LEU A 341 5.32 2.74 -8.66
CA LEU A 341 4.03 3.25 -9.11
C LEU A 341 3.03 3.34 -7.95
N PRO A 342 2.08 4.29 -7.96
CA PRO A 342 1.02 4.33 -6.97
C PRO A 342 0.05 3.14 -7.15
N LEU A 343 -0.66 2.78 -6.09
CA LEU A 343 -1.73 1.78 -6.15
C LEU A 343 -3.07 2.44 -6.47
N HIS A 344 -3.75 1.97 -7.51
CA HIS A 344 -5.03 2.47 -8.02
C HIS A 344 -5.09 4.01 -8.15
N PRO A 345 -4.28 4.60 -9.06
CA PRO A 345 -4.29 6.04 -9.27
C PRO A 345 -5.67 6.59 -9.69
N GLU A 346 -6.50 5.80 -10.37
CA GLU A 346 -7.88 6.13 -10.80
C GLU A 346 -8.84 6.41 -9.64
N PHE A 347 -8.48 6.04 -8.41
CA PHE A 347 -9.21 6.48 -7.21
C PHE A 347 -9.02 7.97 -6.91
N ARG A 348 -8.06 8.63 -7.58
CA ARG A 348 -7.79 10.08 -7.55
C ARG A 348 -7.52 10.63 -6.16
N THR A 349 -7.06 9.75 -5.26
CA THR A 349 -6.64 10.15 -3.92
C THR A 349 -5.19 10.59 -3.87
N MET A 350 -4.41 10.36 -4.94
CA MET A 350 -2.95 10.54 -4.99
C MET A 350 -2.26 9.77 -3.86
N ALA A 351 -2.26 8.44 -3.99
CA ALA A 351 -1.72 7.53 -2.98
C ALA A 351 -0.20 7.72 -2.83
N MET A 352 0.27 7.90 -1.60
CA MET A 352 1.70 8.17 -1.31
C MET A 352 2.40 6.95 -0.73
N MET A 353 1.98 5.77 -1.17
CA MET A 353 2.71 4.52 -0.96
C MET A 353 2.84 3.89 -2.34
N PHE A 354 4.05 3.48 -2.67
CA PHE A 354 4.42 3.10 -4.03
C PHE A 354 4.86 1.64 -4.09
N TYR A 355 4.70 1.04 -5.26
CA TYR A 355 4.93 -0.38 -5.50
C TYR A 355 5.84 -0.55 -6.71
N ILE A 356 6.87 -1.38 -6.58
CA ILE A 356 7.58 -1.92 -7.74
C ILE A 356 6.84 -3.20 -8.13
N PRO A 357 6.23 -3.27 -9.32
CA PRO A 357 5.56 -4.47 -9.81
C PRO A 357 6.49 -5.70 -9.78
N PRO A 358 5.96 -6.90 -9.55
CA PRO A 358 6.75 -8.13 -9.54
C PRO A 358 7.14 -8.56 -10.96
N LEU A 359 8.33 -9.12 -11.14
CA LEU A 359 8.65 -9.88 -12.34
C LEU A 359 7.95 -11.24 -12.24
N SER A 360 7.19 -11.61 -13.25
CA SER A 360 6.58 -12.94 -13.33
C SER A 360 7.51 -13.91 -14.05
N PRO A 361 7.44 -15.22 -13.78
CA PRO A 361 8.12 -16.22 -14.60
C PRO A 361 7.65 -16.13 -16.06
N VAL A 362 8.52 -16.46 -17.01
CA VAL A 362 8.20 -16.51 -18.45
C VAL A 362 7.29 -17.71 -18.75
N MET A 363 6.39 -17.58 -19.73
CA MET A 363 5.46 -18.62 -20.17
C MET A 363 6.18 -19.94 -20.52
N SER A 364 5.57 -21.05 -20.12
CA SER A 364 5.80 -22.37 -20.71
C SER A 364 4.61 -22.68 -21.60
N VAL A 365 4.84 -22.90 -22.90
CA VAL A 365 3.77 -23.38 -23.80
C VAL A 365 3.65 -24.89 -23.57
N VAL A 366 2.45 -25.37 -23.24
CA VAL A 366 2.17 -26.81 -23.18
C VAL A 366 1.93 -27.30 -24.60
N GLU A 367 2.95 -27.88 -25.23
CA GLU A 367 2.77 -28.77 -26.38
C GLU A 367 2.83 -30.23 -25.87
N ASP A 368 1.86 -31.06 -26.27
CA ASP A 368 1.83 -32.51 -26.04
C ASP A 368 2.01 -33.00 -24.58
N ARG A 369 1.36 -32.36 -23.61
CA ARG A 369 1.39 -32.74 -22.17
C ARG A 369 2.80 -32.75 -21.55
N ALA A 370 3.79 -32.13 -22.20
CA ALA A 370 5.11 -31.88 -21.64
C ALA A 370 5.27 -30.38 -21.35
N LEU A 371 5.74 -30.06 -20.14
CA LEU A 371 6.08 -28.69 -19.74
C LEU A 371 7.41 -28.30 -20.41
N ASN A 372 7.35 -27.74 -21.62
CA ASN A 372 8.52 -27.15 -22.27
C ASN A 372 8.59 -25.67 -21.86
N LEU A 373 9.71 -25.24 -21.26
CA LEU A 373 9.99 -23.80 -21.15
C LEU A 373 10.07 -23.26 -22.58
N ALA A 374 9.27 -22.25 -22.91
CA ALA A 374 9.36 -21.53 -24.19
C ALA A 374 10.54 -20.55 -24.18
N LEU A 375 11.71 -21.02 -23.73
CA LEU A 375 12.98 -20.34 -23.88
C LEU A 375 13.67 -21.02 -25.05
N ASP A 376 13.71 -20.35 -26.20
CA ASP A 376 14.70 -20.69 -27.19
C ASP A 376 16.08 -20.38 -26.58
N THR A 377 16.82 -21.42 -26.27
CA THR A 377 18.17 -21.32 -25.67
C THR A 377 19.25 -21.16 -26.75
N SER A 378 18.86 -21.03 -28.02
CA SER A 378 19.74 -20.92 -29.18
C SER A 378 19.84 -19.51 -29.78
N GLY A 379 19.01 -18.55 -29.33
CA GLY A 379 19.07 -17.13 -29.70
C GLY A 379 19.87 -16.26 -28.72
N PRO A 380 20.31 -15.04 -29.13
CA PRO A 380 20.96 -14.10 -28.21
C PRO A 380 20.00 -13.71 -27.08
N GLU A 381 20.54 -13.49 -25.88
CA GLU A 381 19.83 -13.21 -24.60
C GLU A 381 18.78 -12.06 -24.65
N PHE A 382 18.74 -11.31 -25.75
CA PHE A 382 17.74 -10.31 -26.14
C PHE A 382 16.31 -10.87 -26.27
N GLU A 383 16.13 -12.17 -26.46
CA GLU A 383 14.78 -12.78 -26.51
C GLU A 383 14.04 -12.72 -25.17
N LEU A 384 14.74 -12.68 -24.03
CA LEU A 384 14.12 -12.47 -22.71
C LEU A 384 13.54 -11.05 -22.55
N PHE A 385 14.07 -10.08 -23.30
CA PHE A 385 13.61 -8.69 -23.36
C PHE A 385 12.44 -8.50 -24.33
N ALA A 386 12.47 -9.22 -25.45
CA ALA A 386 11.46 -9.16 -26.52
C ALA A 386 10.11 -9.79 -26.11
N ASP A 387 10.11 -10.68 -25.11
CA ASP A 387 8.94 -11.49 -24.70
C ASP A 387 8.33 -11.08 -23.35
N LEU A 388 8.41 -9.82 -22.95
CA LEU A 388 7.58 -9.32 -21.84
C LEU A 388 6.07 -9.52 -22.09
N THR A 389 5.69 -9.63 -23.37
CA THR A 389 4.36 -10.05 -23.83
C THR A 389 4.01 -11.50 -23.49
N LYS A 390 5.00 -12.32 -23.10
CA LYS A 390 4.88 -13.71 -22.62
C LYS A 390 5.19 -13.85 -21.12
N ALA A 391 5.04 -12.80 -20.32
CA ALA A 391 5.03 -12.95 -18.86
C ALA A 391 3.79 -13.76 -18.42
N ARG A 392 3.92 -14.63 -17.40
CA ARG A 392 2.79 -15.43 -16.89
C ARG A 392 1.65 -14.60 -16.30
N LEU A 393 1.94 -13.41 -15.77
CA LEU A 393 0.89 -12.45 -15.42
C LEU A 393 0.74 -11.42 -16.54
N PRO A 394 -0.49 -11.20 -17.02
CA PRO A 394 -0.76 -10.21 -18.04
C PRO A 394 -0.31 -8.82 -17.57
N VAL A 395 0.43 -8.11 -18.41
CA VAL A 395 0.80 -6.70 -18.21
C VAL A 395 -0.44 -5.87 -17.89
N ARG A 396 -1.56 -6.17 -18.56
CA ARG A 396 -2.86 -5.54 -18.30
C ARG A 396 -3.35 -5.69 -16.87
N TYR A 397 -3.15 -6.84 -16.23
CA TYR A 397 -3.54 -7.04 -14.82
C TYR A 397 -2.75 -6.10 -13.89
N LEU A 398 -1.43 -6.02 -14.09
CA LEU A 398 -0.58 -5.07 -13.36
C LEU A 398 -0.94 -3.61 -13.67
N ALA A 399 -1.34 -3.32 -14.91
CA ALA A 399 -1.72 -1.98 -15.33
C ALA A 399 -3.02 -1.53 -14.64
N ASN A 400 -3.99 -2.43 -14.52
CA ASN A 400 -5.22 -2.18 -13.75
C ASN A 400 -4.93 -1.82 -12.29
N LEU A 401 -3.92 -2.45 -11.67
CA LEU A 401 -3.52 -2.19 -10.28
C LEU A 401 -2.71 -0.89 -10.11
N PHE A 402 -1.75 -0.61 -10.99
CA PHE A 402 -0.69 0.39 -10.72
C PHE A 402 -0.67 1.58 -11.66
N SER A 403 -1.40 1.53 -12.78
CA SER A 403 -1.32 2.57 -13.82
C SER A 403 -2.65 2.93 -14.46
N ALA A 404 -3.77 2.65 -13.80
CA ALA A 404 -5.12 2.89 -14.31
C ALA A 404 -5.33 2.30 -15.73
N GLY A 405 -4.78 1.11 -15.97
CA GLY A 405 -4.86 0.40 -17.25
C GLY A 405 -3.84 0.83 -18.32
N ASN A 406 -2.89 1.72 -18.00
CA ASN A 406 -1.81 2.09 -18.92
C ASN A 406 -0.69 1.03 -18.92
N GLU A 407 -0.73 0.14 -19.89
CA GLU A 407 0.23 -0.97 -20.04
C GLU A 407 1.66 -0.50 -20.34
N GLY A 408 1.82 0.59 -21.11
CA GLY A 408 3.14 1.10 -21.48
C GLY A 408 3.99 1.53 -20.27
N ILE A 409 3.35 2.04 -19.21
CA ILE A 409 4.04 2.36 -17.94
C ILE A 409 4.57 1.08 -17.30
N ILE A 410 3.77 0.01 -17.25
CA ILE A 410 4.17 -1.28 -16.67
C ILE A 410 5.30 -1.89 -17.47
N GLU A 411 5.17 -1.95 -18.80
CA GLU A 411 6.22 -2.48 -19.68
C GLU A 411 7.54 -1.75 -19.46
N GLY A 412 7.52 -0.41 -19.38
CA GLY A 412 8.71 0.39 -19.11
C GLY A 412 9.37 0.04 -17.78
N VAL A 413 8.60 -0.18 -16.72
CA VAL A 413 9.11 -0.62 -15.41
C VAL A 413 9.72 -2.02 -15.49
N LEU A 414 9.00 -2.99 -16.08
CA LEU A 414 9.46 -4.38 -16.18
C LEU A 414 10.73 -4.47 -17.04
N LYS A 415 10.80 -3.74 -18.15
CA LYS A 415 12.01 -3.64 -18.98
C LYS A 415 13.20 -3.11 -18.19
N ARG A 416 13.04 -2.04 -17.40
CA ARG A 416 14.11 -1.51 -16.55
C ARG A 416 14.60 -2.53 -15.51
N LEU A 417 13.69 -3.25 -14.85
CA LEU A 417 14.04 -4.30 -13.90
C LEU A 417 14.83 -5.43 -14.57
N LEU A 418 14.39 -5.87 -15.76
CA LEU A 418 15.13 -6.86 -16.55
C LEU A 418 16.49 -6.33 -17.02
N ALA A 419 16.58 -5.07 -17.44
CA ALA A 419 17.83 -4.43 -17.87
C ALA A 419 18.90 -4.53 -16.79
N VAL A 420 18.53 -4.23 -15.54
CA VAL A 420 19.41 -4.33 -14.37
C VAL A 420 19.86 -5.78 -14.15
N ARG A 421 18.97 -6.76 -14.32
CA ARG A 421 19.33 -8.19 -14.18
C ARG A 421 20.30 -8.65 -15.26
N ILE A 422 20.09 -8.25 -16.52
CA ILE A 422 20.99 -8.56 -17.63
C ILE A 422 22.35 -7.91 -17.41
N PHE A 423 22.37 -6.64 -17.02
CA PHE A 423 23.60 -5.92 -16.69
C PHE A 423 24.42 -6.64 -15.62
N LYS A 424 23.79 -7.05 -14.52
CA LYS A 424 24.50 -7.75 -13.43
C LYS A 424 24.93 -9.15 -13.80
N ARG A 425 24.20 -9.85 -14.69
CA ARG A 425 24.63 -11.14 -15.23
C ARG A 425 25.88 -10.96 -16.10
N ALA A 426 25.89 -10.00 -17.01
CA ALA A 426 27.02 -9.72 -17.88
C ALA A 426 28.30 -9.42 -17.10
N GLU A 427 28.18 -8.66 -16.01
CA GLU A 427 29.31 -8.37 -15.11
C GLU A 427 29.76 -9.60 -14.31
N SER A 428 28.83 -10.38 -13.75
CA SER A 428 29.16 -11.47 -12.81
C SER A 428 29.48 -12.82 -13.47
N VAL A 429 29.00 -13.04 -14.69
CA VAL A 429 29.10 -14.32 -15.42
C VAL A 429 29.92 -14.16 -16.70
N ASP A 430 29.58 -13.18 -17.54
CA ASP A 430 30.10 -13.09 -18.92
C ASP A 430 31.41 -12.30 -19.02
N GLY A 431 31.92 -11.79 -17.90
CA GLY A 431 33.23 -11.14 -17.80
C GLY A 431 33.25 -9.67 -18.23
N GLY A 432 32.09 -9.02 -18.35
CA GLY A 432 31.97 -7.58 -18.58
C GLY A 432 30.84 -7.17 -19.54
N LEU A 433 30.67 -5.85 -19.71
CA LEU A 433 29.65 -5.28 -20.59
C LEU A 433 29.91 -5.61 -22.08
N ASN A 434 29.11 -6.52 -22.63
CA ASN A 434 29.03 -6.75 -24.07
C ASN A 434 28.08 -5.74 -24.76
N ASP A 435 28.10 -5.70 -26.09
CA ASP A 435 27.29 -4.75 -26.88
C ASP A 435 25.78 -4.96 -26.69
N ALA A 436 25.35 -6.21 -26.48
CA ALA A 436 23.94 -6.53 -26.22
C ALA A 436 23.44 -5.95 -24.88
N THR A 437 24.27 -5.99 -23.84
CA THR A 437 23.96 -5.43 -22.53
C THR A 437 23.86 -3.91 -22.58
N ARG A 438 24.75 -3.24 -23.34
CA ARG A 438 24.66 -1.79 -23.55
C ARG A 438 23.38 -1.43 -24.29
N ALA A 439 23.05 -2.16 -25.36
CA ALA A 439 21.81 -1.94 -26.09
C ALA A 439 20.56 -2.09 -25.21
N ALA A 440 20.53 -3.09 -24.31
CA ALA A 440 19.42 -3.31 -23.38
C ALA A 440 19.26 -2.17 -22.36
N LEU A 441 20.37 -1.60 -21.87
CA LEU A 441 20.37 -0.43 -20.98
C LEU A 441 19.94 0.84 -21.72
N ASP A 442 20.46 1.05 -22.93
CA ASP A 442 20.14 2.20 -23.79
C ASP A 442 18.66 2.22 -24.18
N GLU A 443 18.05 1.06 -24.48
CA GLU A 443 16.62 0.94 -24.82
C GLU A 443 15.71 1.52 -23.72
N VAL A 444 16.10 1.35 -22.45
CA VAL A 444 15.32 1.79 -21.29
C VAL A 444 15.82 3.11 -20.68
N GLY A 445 16.84 3.73 -21.29
CA GLY A 445 17.44 4.97 -20.85
C GLY A 445 18.19 4.86 -19.51
N LEU A 446 18.76 3.70 -19.18
CA LEU A 446 19.57 3.50 -17.98
C LEU A 446 21.06 3.58 -18.32
N THR A 447 21.83 4.23 -17.46
CA THR A 447 23.29 4.18 -17.49
C THR A 447 23.80 2.99 -16.67
N PRO A 448 25.01 2.46 -16.92
CA PRO A 448 25.62 1.44 -16.06
C PRO A 448 25.68 1.87 -14.59
N GLU A 449 25.96 3.15 -14.32
CA GLU A 449 26.00 3.71 -12.97
C GLU A 449 24.63 3.67 -12.29
N THR A 450 23.56 4.04 -13.01
CA THR A 450 22.19 3.95 -12.50
C THR A 450 21.76 2.49 -12.30
N ALA A 451 22.10 1.60 -13.22
CA ALA A 451 21.81 0.17 -13.09
C ALA A 451 22.49 -0.44 -11.86
N GLU A 452 23.75 -0.08 -11.60
CA GLU A 452 24.46 -0.49 -10.39
C GLU A 452 23.83 0.10 -9.12
N ALA A 453 23.43 1.37 -9.14
CA ALA A 453 22.74 1.99 -8.01
C ALA A 453 21.41 1.30 -7.68
N ILE A 454 20.62 0.94 -8.69
CA ILE A 454 19.38 0.15 -8.54
C ILE A 454 19.71 -1.22 -7.95
N TYR A 455 20.66 -1.96 -8.52
CA TYR A 455 21.07 -3.28 -8.03
C TYR A 455 21.49 -3.23 -6.55
N ARG A 456 22.34 -2.27 -6.21
CA ARG A 456 22.89 -2.12 -4.86
C ARG A 456 21.79 -1.84 -3.85
N LEU A 457 20.88 -0.91 -4.14
CA LEU A 457 19.79 -0.55 -3.23
C LEU A 457 18.72 -1.64 -3.14
N THR A 458 18.50 -2.42 -4.19
CA THR A 458 17.51 -3.52 -4.19
C THR A 458 18.06 -4.81 -3.55
N THR A 459 19.34 -5.12 -3.71
CA THR A 459 19.94 -6.40 -3.30
C THR A 459 20.69 -6.30 -1.98
N GLN A 460 21.46 -5.23 -1.77
CA GLN A 460 22.37 -5.09 -0.62
C GLN A 460 22.19 -3.76 0.14
N PRO A 461 20.95 -3.31 0.43
CA PRO A 461 20.78 -2.06 1.16
C PRO A 461 21.16 -2.22 2.63
N THR A 462 21.74 -1.19 3.24
CA THR A 462 21.83 -1.08 4.71
C THR A 462 20.47 -0.67 5.31
N LEU A 463 20.33 -0.68 6.64
CA LEU A 463 19.09 -0.21 7.28
C LEU A 463 18.85 1.29 7.01
N ASP A 464 19.89 2.10 7.12
CA ASP A 464 19.82 3.56 6.96
C ASP A 464 19.49 3.95 5.51
N GLU A 465 19.87 3.11 4.54
CA GLU A 465 19.52 3.33 3.13
C GLU A 465 18.10 2.90 2.79
N ARG A 466 17.53 1.96 3.55
CA ARG A 466 16.10 1.65 3.41
C ARG A 466 15.23 2.66 4.12
N PHE A 467 15.67 3.18 5.25
CA PHE A 467 14.84 3.99 6.14
C PHE A 467 15.49 5.33 6.42
N VAL A 468 15.29 6.27 5.48
CA VAL A 468 15.76 7.65 5.64
C VAL A 468 14.68 8.46 6.33
N ILE A 469 14.78 8.55 7.66
CA ILE A 469 13.81 9.21 8.54
C ILE A 469 14.48 10.42 9.19
N PRO A 470 14.04 11.67 8.89
CA PRO A 470 14.61 12.86 9.50
C PRO A 470 14.19 13.00 10.98
N PRO A 471 14.94 13.77 11.78
CA PRO A 471 14.48 14.21 13.08
C PRO A 471 13.21 15.08 12.96
N TYR A 472 12.24 14.86 13.85
CA TYR A 472 10.95 15.58 13.82
C TYR A 472 10.94 16.91 14.59
N HIS A 473 12.01 17.23 15.32
CA HIS A 473 12.14 18.46 16.11
C HIS A 473 10.90 18.82 16.94
N ARG A 474 10.35 17.83 17.67
CA ARG A 474 9.12 18.02 18.46
C ARG A 474 9.25 19.14 19.49
N GLU A 475 10.46 19.40 19.97
CA GLU A 475 10.80 20.52 20.84
C GLU A 475 10.32 21.85 20.27
N ALA A 476 10.54 22.12 18.98
CA ALA A 476 10.15 23.38 18.34
C ALA A 476 8.62 23.59 18.32
N SER A 477 7.86 22.50 18.18
CA SER A 477 6.39 22.57 18.27
C SER A 477 5.89 22.75 19.70
N ILE A 478 6.60 22.18 20.68
CA ILE A 478 6.27 22.29 22.10
C ILE A 478 6.56 23.72 22.61
N GLU A 479 7.68 24.31 22.19
CA GLU A 479 8.11 25.67 22.58
C GLU A 479 7.03 26.75 22.34
N ALA A 480 6.14 26.54 21.36
CA ALA A 480 5.05 27.47 21.09
C ALA A 480 4.01 27.56 22.23
N TRP A 481 3.96 26.57 23.13
CA TRP A 481 2.93 26.49 24.18
C TRP A 481 3.46 26.06 25.56
N ASN A 482 4.64 25.46 25.65
CA ASN A 482 5.25 25.00 26.91
C ASN A 482 6.79 24.90 26.80
N ASP A 483 7.50 24.91 27.93
CA ASP A 483 8.93 24.62 27.96
C ASP A 483 9.18 23.13 27.63
N PRO A 484 10.03 22.79 26.62
CA PRO A 484 10.26 21.40 26.24
C PRO A 484 10.89 20.53 27.33
N LEU A 485 11.75 21.10 28.19
CA LEU A 485 12.39 20.36 29.27
C LEU A 485 11.41 20.08 30.41
N GLU A 486 10.56 21.05 30.75
CA GLU A 486 9.46 20.86 31.68
C GLU A 486 8.47 19.81 31.14
N ARG A 487 8.06 19.92 29.87
CA ARG A 487 7.19 18.93 29.23
C ARG A 487 7.81 17.54 29.27
N LYS A 488 9.10 17.41 28.97
CA LYS A 488 9.84 16.14 29.05
C LYS A 488 9.83 15.56 30.46
N GLY A 489 9.92 16.38 31.51
CA GLY A 489 9.86 15.95 32.90
C GLY A 489 8.47 15.48 33.35
N GLN A 490 7.41 15.94 32.68
CA GLN A 490 6.01 15.63 33.01
C GLN A 490 5.38 14.57 32.09
N GLU A 491 5.97 14.30 30.93
CA GLU A 491 5.45 13.31 29.97
C GLU A 491 5.35 11.92 30.62
N GLY A 492 4.22 11.25 30.44
CA GLY A 492 3.95 9.94 31.06
C GLY A 492 3.28 10.01 32.43
N PHE A 493 3.19 11.18 33.08
CA PHE A 493 2.40 11.37 34.29
C PHE A 493 0.98 11.87 33.93
N GLY A 494 -0.05 11.13 34.36
CA GLY A 494 -1.45 11.52 34.16
C GLY A 494 -2.41 10.33 34.13
N TYR A 495 -3.64 10.59 33.70
CA TYR A 495 -4.68 9.56 33.52
C TYR A 495 -4.94 9.35 32.03
N ILE A 496 -4.98 8.09 31.60
CA ILE A 496 -5.41 7.73 30.25
C ILE A 496 -6.94 7.81 30.21
N GLN A 497 -7.47 8.67 29.35
CA GLN A 497 -8.91 8.68 29.07
C GLN A 497 -9.20 7.64 27.99
N PRO A 498 -10.02 6.61 28.27
CA PRO A 498 -10.39 5.65 27.24
C PRO A 498 -11.24 6.34 26.17
N PRO A 499 -11.10 5.95 24.90
CA PRO A 499 -11.98 6.43 23.85
C PRO A 499 -13.42 5.99 24.17
N VAL A 500 -14.28 6.97 24.47
CA VAL A 500 -15.71 6.75 24.69
C VAL A 500 -16.49 7.10 23.44
N ARG A 501 -17.50 6.28 23.14
CA ARG A 501 -18.46 6.54 22.06
C ARG A 501 -19.04 7.94 22.26
N GLY A 502 -18.87 8.80 21.26
CA GLY A 502 -19.17 10.22 21.40
C GLY A 502 -20.63 10.47 21.80
N GLU A 503 -20.85 11.30 22.82
CA GLU A 503 -22.14 11.93 23.14
C GLU A 503 -22.62 12.84 21.99
#